data_AF-A0A151XGP3-F1
#
_entry.id   AF-A0A151XGP3-F1
#
_cell.length_a   1.000
_cell.length_b   1.000
_cell.length_c   1.000
_cell.angle_alpha   90.00
_cell.angle_beta   90.00
_cell.angle_gamma   90.00
#
_symmetry.space_group_name_H-M   'P 1'
#
loop_
_entity.id
_entity.type
_entity.pdbx_description
1 polymer ?
#
loop_
_entity_poly.entity_id
_entity_poly.type
_entity_poly.pdbx_seq_one_letter_code
_entity_poly.pdbx_strand_id
1 'polypeptide(L)' 'MAKILNKDPVTYEKERDNFLKDLRHFHETRGTLFKKSPKINGKDIDLYLLYVVVTAHGGWIKVSFFY' A
#
# COMPACT_ATOMS: atom_id res chain seq x y z
N MET A 1 12.50 1.26 3.19
CA MET A 1 12.45 -0.19 3.48
C MET A 1 11.62 -0.42 4.73
N ALA A 2 10.89 -1.53 4.71
CA ALA A 2 9.99 -2.07 5.70
C ALA A 2 10.62 -2.44 7.05
N LYS A 3 11.52 -1.60 7.58
CA LYS A 3 12.16 -1.82 8.88
C LYS A 3 11.12 -2.04 9.99
N ILE A 4 9.95 -1.43 9.85
CA ILE A 4 8.82 -1.59 10.78
C ILE A 4 8.13 -2.97 10.66
N LEU A 5 8.28 -3.66 9.52
CA LEU A 5 7.64 -4.95 9.25
C LEU A 5 8.57 -6.14 9.48
N ASN A 6 9.85 -5.92 9.83
CA ASN A 6 10.86 -6.97 10.00
C ASN A 6 10.94 -7.97 8.83
N LYS A 7 10.74 -7.48 7.59
CA LYS A 7 10.88 -8.28 6.35
C LYS A 7 12.24 -8.03 5.71
N ASP A 8 12.85 -9.09 5.18
CA ASP A 8 14.04 -8.92 4.34
C ASP A 8 13.68 -8.16 3.04
N PRO A 9 14.65 -7.48 2.41
CA PRO A 9 14.37 -6.66 1.24
C PRO A 9 13.75 -7.42 0.07
N VAL A 10 14.17 -8.67 -0.18
CA VAL A 10 13.72 -9.45 -1.33
C VAL A 10 12.27 -9.87 -1.16
N THR A 11 11.92 -10.39 0.02
CA THR A 11 10.53 -10.73 0.35
C THR A 11 9.63 -9.51 0.28
N TYR A 12 10.10 -8.37 0.81
CA TYR A 12 9.32 -7.13 0.79
C TYR A 12 9.03 -6.65 -0.64
N GLU A 13 10.02 -6.64 -1.52
CA GLU A 13 9.84 -6.21 -2.91
C GLU A 13 8.86 -7.12 -3.65
N LYS A 14 8.98 -8.45 -3.48
CA LYS A 14 8.06 -9.41 -4.08
C LYS A 14 6.61 -9.20 -3.63
N GLU A 15 6.38 -9.01 -2.33
CA GLU A 15 5.03 -8.78 -1.80
C GLU A 15 4.45 -7.44 -2.24
N ARG A 16 5.27 -6.38 -2.24
CA ARG A 16 4.87 -5.06 -2.74
C ARG A 16 4.48 -5.12 -4.21
N ASP A 17 5.26 -5.80 -5.05
CA ASP A 17 5.02 -5.86 -6.48
C ASP A 17 3.76 -6.68 -6.80
N ASN A 18 3.52 -7.77 -6.08
CA ASN A 18 2.28 -8.55 -6.14
C ASN A 18 1.08 -7.70 -5.73
N PHE A 19 1.16 -6.99 -4.60
CA PHE A 19 0.10 -6.10 -4.14
C PHE A 19 -0.26 -5.04 -5.20
N LEU A 20 0.75 -4.41 -5.81
CA LEU A 20 0.52 -3.40 -6.85
C LEU A 20 -0.07 -4.00 -8.13
N LYS A 21 0.27 -5.25 -8.46
CA LYS A 21 -0.32 -5.98 -9.60
C LYS A 21 -1.82 -6.21 -9.36
N ASP A 22 -2.18 -6.70 -8.18
CA ASP A 22 -3.58 -6.95 -7.83
C ASP A 22 -4.38 -5.65 -7.75
N LEU A 23 -3.78 -4.59 -7.20
CA LEU A 23 -4.40 -3.26 -7.13
C LEU A 23 -4.67 -2.70 -8.53
N ARG A 24 -3.73 -2.82 -9.48
CA ARG A 24 -3.94 -2.42 -10.88
C ARG A 24 -5.07 -3.20 -11.52
N HIS A 25 -5.09 -4.52 -11.34
CA HIS A 25 -6.13 -5.37 -11.90
C HIS A 25 -7.53 -5.03 -11.34
N PHE A 26 -7.64 -4.78 -10.03
CA PHE A 26 -8.87 -4.30 -9.40
C PHE A 26 -9.38 -3.00 -10.03
N HIS A 27 -8.46 -2.08 -10.31
CA HIS A 27 -8.78 -0.78 -10.91
C HIS A 27 -9.23 -0.91 -12.38
N GLU A 28 -8.56 -1.76 -13.16
CA GLU A 28 -8.91 -2.09 -14.55
C GLU A 28 -10.30 -2.72 -14.67
N THR A 29 -10.60 -3.73 -13.84
CA THR A 29 -11.90 -4.42 -13.83
C THR A 29 -13.07 -3.51 -13.46
N ARG A 30 -12.81 -2.38 -12.81
CA ARG A 30 -13.81 -1.38 -12.41
C ARG A 30 -13.84 -0.13 -13.28
N GLY A 31 -13.02 -0.08 -14.34
CA GLY A 31 -12.93 1.09 -15.24
C GLY A 31 -12.29 2.32 -14.59
N THR A 32 -11.57 2.16 -13.49
CA THR A 32 -10.91 3.26 -12.76
C THR A 32 -9.40 3.18 -12.94
N LEU A 33 -8.86 3.83 -13.97
CA LEU A 33 -7.46 3.64 -14.36
C LEU A 33 -6.44 4.04 -13.27
N PHE A 34 -5.56 3.10 -12.90
CA PHE A 34 -4.45 3.32 -11.97
C PHE A 34 -3.15 3.65 -12.74
N LYS A 35 -3.06 4.88 -13.27
CA LYS A 35 -1.96 5.27 -14.19
C LYS A 35 -0.67 5.74 -13.52
N LYS A 36 -0.77 6.27 -12.30
CA LYS A 36 0.36 6.88 -11.58
C LYS A 36 0.27 6.53 -10.11
N SER A 37 1.42 6.21 -9.51
CA SER A 37 1.52 6.11 -8.07
C SER A 37 1.20 7.47 -7.44
N PRO A 38 0.40 7.50 -6.36
CA PRO A 38 0.12 8.74 -5.66
C PRO A 38 1.40 9.29 -5.03
N LYS A 39 1.47 10.63 -4.97
CA LYS A 39 2.64 11.35 -4.44
C LYS A 39 2.24 12.31 -3.35
N ILE A 40 3.05 12.41 -2.30
CA ILE A 40 2.99 13.47 -1.29
C ILE A 40 4.27 14.28 -1.39
N ASN A 41 4.14 15.59 -1.59
CA ASN A 41 5.28 16.50 -1.75
C ASN A 41 6.30 16.02 -2.80
N GLY A 42 5.80 15.54 -3.95
CA GLY A 42 6.63 15.02 -5.05
C GLY A 42 7.21 13.61 -4.86
N LYS A 43 7.10 13.02 -3.68
CA LYS A 43 7.60 11.66 -3.37
C LYS A 43 6.53 10.61 -3.56
N ASP A 44 6.87 9.52 -4.22
CA ASP A 44 5.98 8.37 -4.39
C ASP A 44 5.65 7.74 -3.04
N ILE A 45 4.37 7.45 -2.83
CA ILE A 45 3.89 6.75 -1.64
C ILE A 45 4.05 5.25 -1.84
N ASP A 46 4.62 4.58 -0.85
CA ASP A 46 4.60 3.12 -0.78
C ASP A 46 3.22 2.65 -0.31
N LEU A 47 2.34 2.36 -1.27
CA LEU A 47 0.96 1.95 -1.01
C LEU A 47 0.86 0.61 -0.28
N TYR A 48 1.82 -0.29 -0.53
CA TYR A 48 1.85 -1.57 0.16
C TYR A 48 2.17 -1.36 1.65
N LEU A 49 3.19 -0.55 1.96
CA LEU A 49 3.52 -0.19 3.33
C LEU A 49 2.34 0.47 4.04
N LEU A 50 1.70 1.45 3.39
CA LEU A 50 0.54 2.14 3.93
C LEU A 50 -0.58 1.16 4.28
N TYR A 51 -0.93 0.25 3.36
CA TYR A 51 -1.95 -0.76 3.58
C TYR A 51 -1.60 -1.66 4.78
N VAL A 52 -0.39 -2.20 4.83
CA VAL A 52 0.03 -3.12 5.91
C VAL A 52 0.00 -2.41 7.26
N VAL A 53 0.51 -1.19 7.36
CA VAL A 53 0.52 -0.42 8.61
C VAL A 53 -0.91 -0.13 9.09
N VAL A 54 -1.76 0.41 8.22
CA VAL A 54 -3.13 0.76 8.60
C VAL A 54 -3.91 -0.47 9.04
N THR A 55 -3.76 -1.59 8.32
CA THR A 55 -4.44 -2.84 8.69
C THR A 55 -3.89 -3.45 9.98
N ALA A 56 -2.57 -3.42 10.20
CA ALA A 56 -1.95 -3.85 11.45
C ALA A 56 -2.42 -3.01 12.67
N HIS A 57 -2.71 -1.72 12.47
CA HIS A 57 -3.27 -0.85 13.50
C HIS A 57 -4.79 -1.01 13.71
N GLY A 58 -5.42 -2.00 13.07
CA GLY A 58 -6.85 -2.30 13.21
C GLY A 58 -7.74 -1.63 12.18
N GLY A 59 -7.16 -1.20 11.06
CA GLY A 59 -7.88 -0.71 9.89
C GLY A 59 -8.20 0.79 9.95
N TRP A 60 -8.67 1.31 8.82
CA TRP A 60 -8.92 2.74 8.61
C TRP A 60 -9.82 3.37 9.68
N ILE A 61 -10.91 2.68 10.06
CA ILE A 61 -11.88 3.20 11.03
C ILE A 61 -11.19 3.47 12.37
N LYS A 62 -10.42 2.50 12.88
CA LYS A 62 -9.72 2.62 14.16
C LYS A 62 -8.61 3.67 14.12
N VAL A 63 -7.93 3.81 12.98
CA VAL A 63 -6.84 4.79 12.81
C VAL A 63 -7.37 6.22 12.64
N SER A 64 -8.56 6.39 12.06
CA SER A 64 -9.08 7.73 11.71
C SER A 64 -10.05 8.30 12.74
N PHE A 65 -10.79 7.43 13.43
CA PHE A 65 -11.76 7.82 14.43
C PHE A 65 -11.26 7.38 15.80
N PHE A 66 -10.41 8.23 16.38
CA PHE A 66 -10.20 8.26 17.82
C PHE A 66 -11.28 9.15 18.43
N TYR A 67 -12.35 8.53 18.94
CA TYR A 67 -13.33 9.16 19.84
C TYR A 67 -13.47 8.29 21.07
#